data_AF-A0A936Y3W2-F1
#
_entry.id   AF-A0A936Y3W2-F1
#
_cell.length_a   1.000
_cell.length_b   1.000
_cell.length_c   1.000
_cell.angle_alpha   90.00
_cell.angle_beta   90.00
_cell.angle_gamma   90.00
#
_symmetry.space_group_name_H-M   'P 1'
#
loop_
_entity.id
_entity.type
_entity.pdbx_description
1 polymer ?
#
loop_
_entity_poly.entity_id
_entity_poly.type
_entity_poly.pdbx_seq_one_letter_code
_entity_poly.pdbx_strand_id
1 'polypeptide(L)'
;MSNLSEIVNNYINGDNQAVADLYACLKDRLLLTAYNFCRNKEISRDVVQVVFEKMILLPIKKRSEYFGNSEDNIEAYLSVAVKNKCIDVQRIKVNREKIIYSIRHLFTAKVENSSLERFCQDGLREMLKNLQPREQEIISLHLEGYTNDEIAAQLNISYNTVKNNIYESKKKLKSFWNLFMN
;
A
#
# COMPACT_ATOMS: atom_id res chain seq x y z
N MET A 1 15.56 16.23 -28.80
CA MET A 1 15.28 15.54 -27.52
C MET A 1 16.31 16.05 -26.55
N SER A 2 15.89 16.66 -25.43
CA SER A 2 16.82 17.17 -24.42
C SER A 2 17.66 16.02 -23.86
N ASN A 3 18.93 16.28 -23.57
CA ASN A 3 19.83 15.28 -23.00
C ASN A 3 19.37 14.92 -21.58
N LEU A 4 19.47 13.65 -21.15
CA LEU A 4 19.05 13.22 -19.81
C LEU A 4 19.73 14.05 -18.71
N SER A 5 21.02 14.34 -18.88
CA SER A 5 21.79 15.23 -18.00
C SER A 5 21.20 16.64 -17.90
N GLU A 6 20.64 17.18 -18.99
CA GLU A 6 20.00 18.50 -19.01
C GLU A 6 18.69 18.48 -18.22
N ILE A 7 17.88 17.43 -18.42
CA ILE A 7 16.62 17.23 -17.69
C ILE A 7 16.89 17.10 -16.18
N VAL A 8 17.91 16.31 -15.80
CA VAL A 8 18.37 16.16 -14.41
C VAL A 8 18.71 17.51 -13.80
N ASN A 9 19.53 18.32 -14.48
CA ASN A 9 19.92 19.64 -14.01
C ASN A 9 18.70 20.58 -13.85
N ASN A 10 17.75 20.56 -14.79
CA ASN A 10 16.53 21.36 -14.69
C ASN A 10 15.71 20.97 -13.45
N TYR A 11 15.53 19.66 -13.22
CA TYR A 11 14.83 19.16 -12.05
C TYR A 11 15.50 19.59 -10.74
N ILE A 12 16.82 19.48 -10.64
CA ILE A 12 17.60 19.86 -9.44
C ILE A 12 17.45 21.36 -9.16
N ASN A 13 17.46 22.18 -10.22
CA ASN A 13 17.31 23.63 -10.11
C ASN A 13 15.87 24.10 -9.84
N GLY A 14 14.92 23.16 -9.68
CA GLY A 14 13.56 23.45 -9.22
C GLY A 14 12.49 23.37 -10.29
N ASP A 15 12.82 22.98 -11.52
CA ASP A 15 11.83 22.78 -12.56
C ASP A 15 11.09 21.45 -12.36
N ASN A 16 9.80 21.53 -12.00
CA ASN A 16 8.95 20.35 -11.87
C ASN A 16 8.51 19.78 -13.22
N GLN A 17 8.56 20.58 -14.30
CA GLN A 17 8.21 20.10 -15.63
C GLN A 17 9.22 19.04 -16.11
N ALA A 18 10.48 19.16 -15.68
CA ALA A 18 11.52 18.16 -15.92
C ALA A 18 11.17 16.76 -15.36
N VAL A 19 10.27 16.65 -14.38
CA VAL A 19 9.80 15.33 -13.88
C VAL A 19 9.00 14.59 -14.94
N ALA A 20 8.21 15.30 -15.76
CA ALA A 20 7.46 14.69 -16.85
C ALA A 20 8.40 14.14 -17.93
N ASP A 21 9.50 14.84 -18.20
CA ASP A 21 10.52 14.41 -19.15
C ASP A 21 11.31 13.20 -18.61
N LEU A 22 11.70 13.22 -17.33
CA LEU A 22 12.30 12.05 -16.67
C LEU A 22 11.37 10.84 -16.69
N TYR A 23 10.08 11.05 -16.46
CA TYR A 23 9.08 9.99 -16.58
C TYR A 23 9.05 9.44 -18.01
N ALA A 24 8.96 10.30 -19.02
CA ALA A 24 8.94 9.86 -20.41
C ALA A 24 10.19 9.04 -20.79
N CYS A 25 11.36 9.44 -20.31
CA CYS A 25 12.64 8.75 -20.56
C CYS A 25 12.78 7.42 -19.81
N LEU A 26 12.37 7.36 -18.54
CA LEU A 26 12.71 6.24 -17.65
C LEU A 26 11.55 5.27 -17.40
N LYS A 27 10.31 5.64 -17.72
CA LYS A 27 9.10 4.85 -17.37
C LYS A 27 9.19 3.41 -17.83
N ASP A 28 9.66 3.12 -19.04
CA ASP A 28 9.59 1.76 -19.59
C ASP A 28 10.53 0.81 -18.84
N ARG A 29 11.74 1.28 -18.49
CA ARG A 29 12.71 0.53 -17.68
C ARG A 29 12.21 0.33 -16.25
N LEU A 30 11.63 1.38 -15.66
CA LEU A 30 11.09 1.32 -14.30
C LEU A 30 9.83 0.43 -14.23
N LEU A 31 8.97 0.46 -15.23
CA LEU A 31 7.80 -0.41 -15.35
C LEU A 31 8.21 -1.88 -15.53
N LEU A 32 9.22 -2.16 -16.36
CA LEU A 32 9.76 -3.52 -16.48
C LEU A 32 10.30 -4.02 -15.15
N THR A 33 11.03 -3.17 -14.43
CA THR A 33 11.55 -3.47 -13.09
C THR A 33 10.39 -3.77 -12.14
N ALA A 34 9.40 -2.89 -12.04
CA ALA A 34 8.24 -3.08 -11.18
C ALA A 34 7.45 -4.34 -11.53
N TYR A 35 7.29 -4.65 -12.81
CA TYR A 35 6.57 -5.84 -13.28
C TYR A 35 7.28 -7.14 -12.89
N ASN A 36 8.60 -7.15 -12.87
CA ASN A 36 9.37 -8.33 -12.43
C ASN A 36 9.12 -8.68 -10.96
N PHE A 37 8.79 -7.71 -10.10
CA PHE A 37 8.42 -7.94 -8.71
C PHE A 37 6.92 -8.19 -8.54
N CYS A 38 6.07 -7.30 -9.07
CA CYS A 38 4.63 -7.32 -8.79
C CYS A 38 3.85 -8.32 -9.63
N ARG A 39 4.36 -8.71 -10.81
CA ARG A 39 3.67 -9.57 -11.81
C ARG A 39 2.25 -9.10 -12.15
N ASN A 40 1.99 -7.80 -12.03
CA ASN A 40 0.71 -7.17 -12.31
C ASN A 40 0.95 -5.78 -12.91
N LYS A 41 0.42 -5.55 -14.11
CA LYS A 41 0.68 -4.33 -14.88
C LYS A 41 0.13 -3.07 -14.21
N GLU A 42 -1.05 -3.14 -13.60
CA GLU A 42 -1.69 -1.98 -12.94
C GLU A 42 -0.91 -1.59 -11.69
N ILE A 43 -0.61 -2.56 -10.83
CA ILE A 43 0.21 -2.36 -9.63
C ILE A 43 1.59 -1.79 -10.02
N SER A 44 2.20 -2.29 -11.09
CA SER A 44 3.48 -1.76 -11.57
C SER A 44 3.39 -0.30 -12.00
N ARG A 45 2.31 0.12 -12.65
CA ARG A 45 2.08 1.53 -12.99
C ARG A 45 1.93 2.38 -11.75
N ASP A 46 1.13 1.93 -10.79
CA ASP A 46 0.89 2.65 -9.53
C ASP A 46 2.19 2.80 -8.73
N VAL A 47 3.02 1.76 -8.67
CA VAL A 47 4.33 1.83 -8.02
C VAL A 47 5.21 2.90 -8.66
N VAL A 48 5.33 2.90 -9.99
CA VAL A 48 6.14 3.90 -10.70
C VAL A 48 5.58 5.29 -10.47
N GLN A 49 4.26 5.47 -10.59
CA GLN A 49 3.59 6.75 -10.34
C GLN A 49 3.89 7.28 -8.93
N VAL A 50 3.73 6.48 -7.88
CA VAL A 50 4.02 6.88 -6.49
C VAL A 50 5.47 7.31 -6.31
N VAL A 51 6.42 6.69 -7.01
CA VAL A 51 7.84 7.09 -6.95
C VAL A 51 8.05 8.46 -7.60
N PHE A 52 7.42 8.72 -8.75
CA PHE A 52 7.49 10.04 -9.41
C PHE A 52 6.74 11.14 -8.63
N GLU A 53 5.61 10.82 -7.99
CA GLU A 53 4.91 11.74 -7.09
C GLU A 53 5.80 12.17 -5.92
N LYS A 54 6.54 11.22 -5.32
CA LYS A 54 7.54 11.53 -4.28
C LYS A 54 8.64 12.46 -4.79
N MET A 55 9.02 12.32 -6.05
CA MET A 55 10.01 13.18 -6.70
C MET A 55 9.48 14.61 -6.83
N ILE A 56 8.23 14.79 -7.28
CA ILE A 56 7.57 16.11 -7.36
C ILE A 56 7.49 16.77 -5.98
N LEU A 57 7.12 16.00 -4.95
CA LEU A 57 6.96 16.48 -3.58
C LEU A 57 8.29 16.71 -2.86
N LEU A 58 9.44 16.30 -3.43
CA LEU A 58 10.73 16.49 -2.80
C LEU A 58 11.09 17.99 -2.76
N PRO A 59 11.40 18.56 -1.57
CA PRO A 59 11.74 19.98 -1.46
C PRO A 59 12.92 20.35 -2.36
N ILE A 60 12.79 21.45 -3.13
CA ILE A 60 13.80 21.91 -4.09
C ILE A 60 15.19 21.99 -3.46
N LYS A 61 15.28 22.57 -2.25
CA LYS A 61 16.54 22.73 -1.49
C LYS A 61 17.26 21.39 -1.19
N LYS A 62 16.54 20.28 -1.19
CA LYS A 62 17.09 18.93 -0.94
C LYS A 62 17.46 18.19 -2.22
N ARG A 63 17.03 18.63 -3.41
CA ARG A 63 17.26 17.88 -4.67
C ARG A 63 18.75 17.72 -4.97
N SER A 64 19.51 18.81 -4.87
CA SER A 64 20.97 18.77 -5.09
C SER A 64 21.69 17.91 -4.05
N GLU A 65 21.22 17.88 -2.80
CA GLU A 65 21.78 17.04 -1.73
C GLU A 65 21.51 15.55 -2.00
N TYR A 66 20.30 15.22 -2.48
CA TYR A 66 19.87 13.84 -2.72
C TYR A 66 20.50 13.23 -3.97
N PHE A 67 20.66 14.01 -5.04
CA PHE A 67 21.02 13.49 -6.36
C PHE A 67 22.40 13.95 -6.85
N GLY A 68 22.97 15.01 -6.27
CA GLY A 68 24.05 15.74 -6.95
C GLY A 68 23.60 16.21 -8.34
N ASN A 69 24.54 16.62 -9.21
CA ASN A 69 24.27 16.99 -10.61
C ASN A 69 24.55 15.82 -11.58
N SER A 70 24.26 14.57 -11.17
CA SER A 70 24.58 13.36 -11.94
C SER A 70 23.32 12.57 -12.29
N GLU A 71 23.20 12.17 -13.57
CA GLU A 71 22.11 11.32 -14.06
C GLU A 71 22.15 9.91 -13.45
N ASP A 72 23.34 9.34 -13.24
CA ASP A 72 23.52 8.02 -12.63
C ASP A 72 22.89 7.94 -11.24
N ASN A 73 22.96 9.02 -10.47
CA ASN A 73 22.41 9.09 -9.12
C ASN A 73 20.87 9.09 -9.13
N ILE A 74 20.25 9.82 -10.06
CA ILE A 74 18.79 9.84 -10.20
C ILE A 74 18.29 8.47 -10.66
N GLU A 75 18.93 7.88 -11.67
CA GLU A 75 18.55 6.56 -12.16
C GLU A 75 18.68 5.47 -11.09
N ALA A 76 19.79 5.48 -10.35
CA ALA A 76 20.02 4.55 -9.24
C ALA A 76 18.96 4.73 -8.15
N TYR A 77 18.67 5.98 -7.77
CA TYR A 77 17.63 6.29 -6.80
C TYR A 77 16.26 5.78 -7.24
N LEU A 78 15.82 6.09 -8.46
CA LEU A 78 14.51 5.67 -8.95
C LEU A 78 14.39 4.15 -9.02
N SER A 79 15.46 3.47 -9.44
CA SER A 79 15.50 2.00 -9.51
C SER A 79 15.36 1.38 -8.11
N VAL A 80 16.07 1.91 -7.12
CA VAL A 80 15.98 1.48 -5.71
C VAL A 80 14.61 1.80 -5.12
N ALA A 81 14.08 3.00 -5.37
CA ALA A 81 12.79 3.44 -4.87
C ALA A 81 11.64 2.58 -5.40
N VAL A 82 11.65 2.27 -6.71
CA VAL A 82 10.68 1.37 -7.34
C VAL A 82 10.78 -0.03 -6.75
N LYS A 83 11.99 -0.59 -6.63
CA LYS A 83 12.20 -1.91 -6.03
C LYS A 83 11.66 -1.97 -4.60
N ASN A 84 12.01 -1.00 -3.76
CA ASN A 84 11.56 -0.96 -2.37
C ASN A 84 10.03 -0.84 -2.28
N LYS A 85 9.42 0.01 -3.12
CA LYS A 85 7.96 0.14 -3.16
C LYS A 85 7.27 -1.15 -3.63
N CYS A 86 7.86 -1.90 -4.56
CA CYS A 86 7.36 -3.22 -4.95
C CYS A 86 7.42 -4.22 -3.78
N ILE A 87 8.52 -4.23 -3.03
CA ILE A 87 8.68 -5.08 -1.84
C ILE A 87 7.63 -4.73 -0.79
N ASP A 88 7.37 -3.44 -0.55
CA ASP A 88 6.32 -3.01 0.37
C ASP A 88 4.93 -3.49 -0.07
N VAL A 89 4.60 -3.35 -1.36
CA VAL A 89 3.33 -3.87 -1.90
C VAL A 89 3.22 -5.38 -1.70
N GLN A 90 4.30 -6.12 -1.96
CA GLN A 90 4.32 -7.57 -1.78
C GLN A 90 4.20 -7.95 -0.29
N ARG A 91 4.83 -7.20 0.62
CA ARG A 91 4.70 -7.36 2.08
C ARG A 91 3.24 -7.20 2.51
N ILE A 92 2.59 -6.11 2.06
CA ILE A 92 1.18 -5.85 2.37
C ILE A 92 0.30 -6.98 1.84
N LYS A 93 0.52 -7.44 0.60
CA LYS A 93 -0.22 -8.58 0.03
C LYS A 93 -0.07 -9.86 0.86
N VAL A 94 1.16 -10.23 1.24
CA VAL A 94 1.41 -11.42 2.06
C VAL A 94 0.78 -11.28 3.44
N ASN A 95 0.85 -10.10 4.05
CA ASN A 95 0.25 -9.84 5.34
C ASN A 95 -1.29 -9.92 5.27
N ARG A 96 -1.89 -9.35 4.22
CA ARG A 96 -3.31 -9.46 3.91
C ARG A 96 -3.78 -10.91 3.83
N GLU A 97 -3.07 -11.75 3.06
CA GLU A 97 -3.41 -13.17 2.92
C GLU A 97 -3.38 -13.88 4.29
N LYS A 98 -2.36 -13.61 5.12
CA LYS A 98 -2.27 -14.15 6.49
C LYS A 98 -3.43 -13.69 7.37
N ILE A 99 -3.78 -12.40 7.31
CA ILE A 99 -4.87 -11.81 8.10
C ILE A 99 -6.21 -12.42 7.68
N ILE A 100 -6.51 -12.47 6.38
CA ILE A 100 -7.73 -13.08 5.85
C ILE A 100 -7.81 -14.56 6.26
N TYR A 101 -6.72 -15.31 6.15
CA TYR A 101 -6.67 -16.70 6.60
C TYR A 101 -7.00 -16.82 8.09
N SER A 102 -6.38 -16.00 8.94
CA SER A 102 -6.65 -16.00 10.39
C SER A 102 -8.11 -15.68 10.71
N ILE A 103 -8.73 -14.78 9.96
CA ILE A 103 -10.11 -14.36 10.15
C ILE A 103 -11.10 -15.42 9.69
N ARG A 104 -10.85 -16.09 8.55
CA ARG A 104 -11.67 -17.23 8.13
C ARG A 104 -11.71 -18.28 9.25
N HIS A 105 -10.57 -18.63 9.84
CA HIS A 105 -10.52 -19.57 10.98
C HIS A 105 -11.28 -19.12 12.23
N LEU A 106 -11.49 -17.82 12.44
CA LEU A 106 -12.32 -17.33 13.55
C LEU A 106 -13.82 -17.54 13.32
N PHE A 107 -14.26 -17.60 12.06
CA PHE A 107 -15.67 -17.61 11.68
C PHE A 107 -16.14 -18.93 11.05
N THR A 108 -15.26 -19.71 10.42
CA THR A 108 -15.62 -20.99 9.81
C THR A 108 -15.25 -22.16 10.71
N ALA A 109 -16.22 -22.65 11.49
CA ALA A 109 -16.29 -24.09 11.70
C ALA A 109 -16.65 -24.71 10.34
N LYS A 110 -15.69 -25.37 9.67
CA LYS A 110 -15.81 -26.13 8.40
C LYS A 110 -17.17 -26.00 7.68
N VAL A 111 -17.31 -25.00 6.83
CA VAL A 111 -18.44 -24.90 5.90
C VAL A 111 -18.00 -25.53 4.57
N GLU A 112 -18.52 -26.72 4.26
CA GLU A 112 -18.20 -27.48 3.03
C GLU A 112 -19.13 -27.15 1.85
N ASN A 113 -20.12 -26.26 2.03
CA ASN A 113 -21.12 -25.90 1.01
C ASN A 113 -20.93 -24.46 0.50
N SER A 114 -20.78 -24.29 -0.83
CA SER A 114 -20.50 -23.01 -1.49
C SER A 114 -21.62 -21.97 -1.34
N SER A 115 -22.88 -22.40 -1.22
CA SER A 115 -24.02 -21.50 -0.96
C SER A 115 -23.97 -20.94 0.47
N LEU A 116 -23.58 -21.79 1.43
CA LEU A 116 -23.42 -21.38 2.83
C LEU A 116 -22.19 -20.46 2.98
N GLU A 117 -21.13 -20.67 2.21
CA GLU A 117 -19.97 -19.78 2.19
C GLU A 117 -20.33 -18.36 1.72
N ARG A 118 -21.15 -18.19 0.68
CA ARG A 118 -21.63 -16.86 0.25
C ARG A 118 -22.47 -16.18 1.33
N PHE A 119 -23.43 -16.90 1.91
CA PHE A 119 -24.27 -16.39 2.99
C PHE A 119 -23.42 -15.92 4.20
N CYS A 120 -22.40 -16.70 4.56
CA CYS A 120 -21.42 -16.36 5.59
C CYS A 120 -20.61 -15.10 5.25
N GLN A 121 -20.18 -14.93 4.00
CA GLN A 121 -19.44 -13.74 3.57
C GLN A 121 -20.30 -12.47 3.61
N ASP A 122 -21.56 -12.56 3.17
CA ASP A 122 -22.49 -11.43 3.25
C ASP A 122 -22.84 -11.08 4.70
N GLY A 123 -23.04 -12.08 5.56
CA GLY A 123 -23.20 -11.90 7.00
C GLY A 123 -22.03 -11.17 7.64
N LEU A 124 -20.78 -11.58 7.33
CA LEU A 124 -19.58 -10.91 7.83
C LEU A 124 -19.51 -9.43 7.39
N ARG A 125 -19.89 -9.14 6.14
CA ARG A 125 -19.95 -7.75 5.63
C ARG A 125 -20.97 -6.90 6.38
N GLU A 126 -22.16 -7.44 6.65
CA GLU A 126 -23.16 -6.72 7.45
C GLU A 126 -22.70 -6.52 8.90
N MET A 127 -22.01 -7.48 9.48
CA MET A 127 -21.46 -7.36 10.84
C MET A 127 -20.35 -6.31 10.92
N LEU A 128 -19.52 -6.17 9.89
CA LEU A 128 -18.53 -5.09 9.80
C LEU A 128 -19.19 -3.71 9.81
N LYS A 129 -20.37 -3.54 9.20
CA LYS A 129 -21.13 -2.27 9.22
C LYS A 129 -21.65 -1.90 10.62
N ASN A 130 -21.75 -2.86 11.53
CA ASN A 130 -22.19 -2.62 12.91
C ASN A 130 -21.06 -2.13 13.84
N LEU A 131 -19.82 -2.12 13.36
CA LEU A 131 -18.71 -1.49 14.08
C LEU A 131 -18.84 0.03 14.04
N GLN A 132 -18.26 0.73 15.01
CA GLN A 132 -18.21 2.20 14.97
C GLN A 132 -17.33 2.68 13.80
N PRO A 133 -17.54 3.90 13.24
CA PRO A 133 -16.80 4.35 12.05
C PRO A 133 -15.28 4.22 12.17
N ARG A 134 -14.71 4.55 13.33
CA ARG A 134 -13.27 4.43 13.58
C ARG A 134 -12.78 2.98 13.66
N GLU A 135 -13.63 2.09 14.18
CA GLU A 135 -13.36 0.65 14.21
C GLU A 135 -13.39 0.06 12.80
N GLN A 136 -14.35 0.48 11.97
CA GLN A 136 -14.44 0.09 10.57
C GLN A 136 -13.20 0.49 9.78
N GLU A 137 -12.74 1.73 9.93
CA GLU A 137 -11.55 2.25 9.25
C GLU A 137 -10.29 1.44 9.62
N ILE A 138 -10.04 1.25 10.92
CA ILE A 138 -8.88 0.48 11.41
C ILE A 138 -8.95 -0.98 10.94
N ILE A 139 -10.13 -1.61 11.01
CA ILE A 139 -10.31 -2.99 10.57
C ILE A 139 -10.16 -3.11 9.05
N SER A 140 -10.63 -2.15 8.26
CA SER A 140 -10.45 -2.15 6.80
C SER A 140 -8.97 -2.13 6.44
N LEU A 141 -8.20 -1.20 7.03
CA LEU A 141 -6.75 -1.14 6.78
C LEU A 141 -6.03 -2.41 7.24
N HIS A 142 -6.43 -2.97 8.38
CA HIS A 142 -5.89 -4.25 8.83
C HIS A 142 -6.21 -5.39 7.84
N LEU A 143 -7.45 -5.45 7.33
CA LEU A 143 -7.88 -6.41 6.30
C LEU A 143 -7.21 -6.19 4.94
N GLU A 144 -6.74 -4.99 4.65
CA GLU A 144 -5.95 -4.66 3.47
C GLU A 144 -4.49 -5.08 3.60
N GLY A 145 -4.04 -5.50 4.79
CA GLY A 145 -2.70 -6.01 5.04
C GLY A 145 -1.73 -4.98 5.64
N TYR A 146 -2.21 -3.80 6.04
CA TYR A 146 -1.37 -2.83 6.75
C TYR A 146 -1.05 -3.34 8.16
N THR A 147 0.18 -3.10 8.59
CA THR A 147 0.64 -3.36 9.95
C THR A 147 0.07 -2.34 10.93
N ASN A 148 0.06 -2.66 12.22
CA ASN A 148 -0.46 -1.74 13.23
C ASN A 148 0.31 -0.40 13.26
N ASP A 149 1.62 -0.41 12.99
CA ASP A 149 2.45 0.79 12.89
C ASP A 149 2.08 1.64 11.67
N GLU A 150 1.84 1.01 10.52
CA GLU A 150 1.40 1.70 9.30
C GLU A 150 0.03 2.35 9.49
N ILE A 151 -0.91 1.64 10.13
CA ILE A 151 -2.25 2.15 10.46
C ILE A 151 -2.13 3.32 11.45
N ALA A 152 -1.29 3.18 12.48
CA ALA A 152 -1.07 4.22 13.48
C ALA A 152 -0.54 5.51 12.85
N ALA A 153 0.45 5.38 11.95
CA ALA A 153 1.00 6.50 11.20
C ALA A 153 -0.04 7.13 10.26
N GLN A 154 -0.78 6.32 9.50
CA GLN A 154 -1.78 6.79 8.53
C GLN A 154 -2.94 7.53 9.21
N LEU A 155 -3.37 7.06 10.38
CA LEU A 155 -4.51 7.62 11.10
C LEU A 155 -4.12 8.62 12.21
N ASN A 156 -2.82 8.90 12.34
CA ASN A 156 -2.22 9.77 13.36
C ASN A 156 -2.69 9.44 14.80
N ILE A 157 -2.57 8.17 15.19
CA ILE A 157 -2.93 7.66 16.52
C ILE A 157 -1.82 6.76 17.08
N SER A 158 -1.90 6.41 18.37
CA SER A 158 -0.89 5.52 18.96
C SER A 158 -1.03 4.08 18.48
N TYR A 159 0.09 3.36 18.38
CA TYR A 159 0.12 1.92 18.14
C TYR A 159 -0.80 1.14 19.10
N ASN A 160 -0.80 1.51 20.38
CA ASN A 160 -1.63 0.85 21.39
C ASN A 160 -3.12 1.08 21.13
N THR A 161 -3.50 2.26 20.63
CA THR A 161 -4.88 2.54 20.20
C THR A 161 -5.30 1.61 19.06
N VAL A 162 -4.47 1.44 18.04
CA VAL A 162 -4.73 0.52 16.92
C VAL A 162 -4.85 -0.93 17.41
N LYS A 163 -3.88 -1.39 18.20
CA LYS A 163 -3.85 -2.75 18.75
C LYS A 163 -5.10 -3.07 19.56
N ASN A 164 -5.47 -2.18 20.48
CA ASN A 164 -6.66 -2.36 21.33
C ASN A 164 -7.95 -2.32 20.49
N ASN A 165 -8.03 -1.41 19.53
CA ASN A 165 -9.20 -1.31 18.65
C ASN A 165 -9.41 -2.57 17.80
N ILE A 166 -8.33 -3.12 17.22
CA ILE A 166 -8.39 -4.37 16.46
C ILE A 166 -8.84 -5.53 17.36
N TYR A 167 -8.31 -5.60 18.59
CA TYR A 167 -8.69 -6.64 19.54
C TYR A 167 -10.18 -6.58 19.93
N GLU A 168 -10.66 -5.41 20.34
CA GLU A 168 -12.07 -5.22 20.72
C GLU A 168 -13.02 -5.42 19.53
N SER A 169 -12.65 -4.94 18.35
CA SER A 169 -13.44 -5.15 17.13
C SER A 169 -13.54 -6.64 16.76
N LYS A 170 -12.44 -7.41 16.85
CA LYS A 170 -12.47 -8.87 16.64
C LYS A 170 -13.39 -9.57 17.65
N LYS A 171 -13.38 -9.14 18.92
CA LYS A 171 -14.27 -9.68 19.95
C LYS A 171 -15.75 -9.39 19.65
N LYS A 172 -16.08 -8.16 19.23
CA LYS A 172 -17.43 -7.78 18.80
C LYS A 172 -17.90 -8.60 17.60
N LEU A 173 -17.08 -8.71 16.56
CA LEU A 173 -17.41 -9.48 15.37
C LEU A 173 -17.63 -10.96 15.70
N LYS A 174 -16.83 -11.55 16.59
CA LYS A 174 -17.06 -12.92 17.08
C LYS A 174 -18.38 -13.06 17.84
N SER A 175 -18.73 -12.09 18.68
CA SER A 175 -20.01 -12.09 19.39
C SER A 175 -21.19 -12.01 18.42
N PHE A 176 -21.14 -11.10 17.44
CA PHE A 176 -22.15 -11.00 16.39
C PHE A 176 -22.26 -12.30 15.59
N TRP A 177 -21.13 -12.98 15.34
CA TRP A 177 -21.12 -14.22 14.55
C TRP A 177 -21.84 -15.35 15.28
N ASN A 178 -21.56 -15.49 16.57
CA ASN A 178 -22.21 -16.50 17.40
C ASN A 178 -23.73 -16.26 17.50
N LEU A 179 -24.16 -14.99 17.50
CA LEU A 179 -25.58 -14.65 17.45
C LEU A 179 -26.22 -14.94 16.08
N PHE A 180 -25.46 -14.77 14.99
CA PHE A 180 -25.92 -15.03 13.63
C PHE A 180 -26.02 -16.53 13.30
N MET A 181 -25.16 -17.35 13.90
CA MET A 181 -25.10 -18.80 13.66
C MET A 181 -26.00 -19.64 14.58
N ASN A 182 -26.59 -19.03 15.61
CA ASN A 182 -27.60 -19.64 16.48
C ASN A 182 -29.00 -19.38 15.95
#